data_AF-A0AAD9P7L5-F1
#
_entry.id   AF-A0AAD9P7L5-F1
#
_cell.length_a   1.000
_cell.length_b   1.000
_cell.length_c   1.000
_cell.angle_alpha   90.00
_cell.angle_beta   90.00
_cell.angle_gamma   90.00
#
_symmetry.space_group_name_H-M   'P 1'
#
loop_
_entity.id
_entity.type
_entity.pdbx_description
1 polymer ?
#
loop_
_entity_poly.entity_id
_entity_poly.type
_entity_poly.pdbx_seq_one_letter_code
_entity_poly.pdbx_strand_id
1 'polypeptide(L)'
;MYDDVELYDKFRFRRHDILTIVDELRDDLEYPDTRQGPLPATLQVVLICDADMRIMNCTAICQVVGFSARFQNPEGIAAVCSIRVATKIIDCVNTRASETLSVTPRNARTSCTTRVIVMCRPPNSCFGTFLDDVSTVLLIAGTHPTETVVCGDFNTKYGEPTCTDAVNLADLLDTAGFTQHVTGATHERGSKLDLVITAKTSHPIATAVKPISQITDRYAVECELLQSKPSRLKRHITYRRQSAINKNIFAADLRLFNLNADEADPVVLLAAYDTCLRTIIDAHAPLMSRTITVRPTTLWHTKDLTEVKQALRRAERLWRNSSLSVHRHIFKDRRNIFRKLLKTARSDYYRSEISKAGGNMRFIYGITDSLLSRKVNMTLPEVADESPSAFATRFQRYFKDKTEVLCQNRSPLPADDTPTVVGAHFDVFEHAGICHKIV
;
A
#
# COMPACT_ATOMS: atom_id res chain seq x y z
N MET A 1 -31.24 -37.06 12.74
CA MET A 1 -29.84 -36.94 13.16
C MET A 1 -29.00 -37.10 11.92
N TYR A 2 -28.76 -36.00 11.21
CA TYR A 2 -27.67 -35.97 10.26
C TYR A 2 -26.42 -35.65 11.07
N ASP A 3 -25.38 -36.44 10.84
CA ASP A 3 -24.11 -36.37 11.55
C ASP A 3 -23.48 -35.00 11.29
N ASP A 4 -23.38 -34.16 12.33
CA ASP A 4 -22.91 -32.77 12.22
C ASP A 4 -21.52 -32.72 11.56
N VAL A 5 -20.72 -33.78 11.68
CA VAL A 5 -19.38 -33.91 11.07
C VAL A 5 -19.41 -33.82 9.54
N GLU A 6 -20.48 -34.29 8.88
CA GLU A 6 -20.59 -34.28 7.41
C GLU A 6 -21.02 -32.91 6.84
N LEU A 7 -21.65 -32.07 7.67
CA LEU A 7 -21.91 -30.66 7.35
C LEU A 7 -20.65 -29.81 7.56
N TYR A 8 -19.83 -30.16 8.55
CA TYR A 8 -18.57 -29.46 8.87
C TYR A 8 -17.49 -29.57 7.78
N ASP A 9 -17.53 -30.60 6.92
CA ASP A 9 -16.56 -30.80 5.83
C ASP A 9 -16.96 -30.13 4.49
N LYS A 10 -18.20 -29.66 4.34
CA LYS A 10 -18.69 -29.12 3.05
C LYS A 10 -18.43 -27.62 2.82
N PHE A 11 -18.09 -26.86 3.87
CA PHE A 11 -18.09 -25.39 3.80
C PHE A 11 -16.72 -24.72 4.04
N ARG A 12 -15.60 -25.45 3.97
CA ARG A 12 -14.27 -24.88 4.25
C ARG A 12 -13.41 -24.72 3.01
N PHE A 13 -12.92 -23.50 2.78
CA PHE A 13 -11.78 -23.29 1.91
C PHE A 13 -10.53 -23.93 2.56
N ARG A 14 -10.05 -25.07 2.04
CA ARG A 14 -8.80 -25.66 2.54
C ARG A 14 -7.64 -24.73 2.16
N ARG A 15 -6.54 -24.78 2.92
CA ARG A 15 -5.30 -24.03 2.61
C ARG A 15 -4.85 -24.22 1.17
N HIS A 16 -5.00 -25.44 0.66
CA HIS A 16 -4.69 -25.75 -0.73
C HIS A 16 -5.63 -25.01 -1.68
N ASP A 17 -6.93 -25.00 -1.41
CA ASP A 17 -7.93 -24.32 -2.24
C ASP A 17 -7.68 -22.81 -2.25
N ILE A 18 -7.46 -22.17 -1.10
CA ILE A 18 -7.09 -20.73 -1.01
C ILE A 18 -5.81 -20.44 -1.79
N LEU A 19 -4.79 -21.29 -1.68
CA LEU A 19 -3.53 -21.09 -2.41
C LEU A 19 -3.71 -21.32 -3.91
N THR A 20 -4.56 -22.26 -4.32
CA THR A 20 -4.90 -22.54 -5.72
C THR A 20 -5.72 -21.40 -6.30
N ILE A 21 -6.72 -20.89 -5.58
CA ILE A 21 -7.49 -19.68 -5.95
C ILE A 21 -6.57 -18.48 -6.06
N VAL A 22 -5.72 -18.24 -5.06
CA VAL A 22 -4.73 -17.16 -5.10
C VAL A 22 -3.75 -17.36 -6.25
N ASP A 23 -3.35 -18.59 -6.59
CA ASP A 23 -2.40 -18.88 -7.67
C ASP A 23 -3.04 -18.86 -9.07
N GLU A 24 -4.30 -19.28 -9.21
CA GLU A 24 -5.12 -19.26 -10.42
C GLU A 24 -5.56 -17.83 -10.73
N LEU A 25 -6.17 -17.14 -9.76
CA LEU A 25 -6.43 -15.72 -9.85
C LEU A 25 -5.12 -14.97 -10.09
N ARG A 26 -4.00 -15.27 -9.40
CA ARG A 26 -2.70 -14.63 -9.71
C ARG A 26 -2.24 -14.85 -11.15
N ASP A 27 -2.40 -16.04 -11.70
CA ASP A 27 -1.97 -16.35 -13.07
C ASP A 27 -2.82 -15.62 -14.11
N ASP A 28 -4.13 -15.45 -13.87
CA ASP A 28 -5.05 -14.71 -14.75
C ASP A 28 -4.95 -13.18 -14.55
N LEU A 29 -4.62 -12.72 -13.33
CA LEU A 29 -4.56 -11.30 -12.96
C LEU A 29 -3.19 -10.65 -13.18
N GLU A 30 -2.08 -11.39 -13.08
CA GLU A 30 -0.74 -10.84 -13.36
C GLU A 30 -0.49 -10.71 -14.89
N TYR A 31 -1.26 -11.45 -15.72
CA TYR A 31 -1.13 -11.51 -17.17
C TYR A 31 -2.47 -11.75 -17.91
N PRO A 32 -3.40 -10.78 -17.90
CA PRO A 32 -4.71 -10.92 -18.55
C PRO A 32 -4.59 -11.10 -20.08
N ASP A 33 -5.56 -11.81 -20.68
CA ASP A 33 -5.68 -12.01 -22.12
C ASP A 33 -6.01 -10.67 -22.82
N THR A 34 -5.06 -10.13 -23.58
CA THR A 34 -5.12 -8.75 -24.11
C THR A 34 -6.03 -8.57 -25.33
N ARG A 35 -6.84 -9.57 -25.71
CA ARG A 35 -7.90 -9.36 -26.72
C ARG A 35 -8.96 -8.35 -26.28
N GLN A 36 -8.99 -7.98 -24.99
CA GLN A 36 -9.89 -6.97 -24.41
C GLN A 36 -9.22 -5.58 -24.20
N GLY A 37 -8.03 -5.34 -24.73
CA GLY A 37 -7.35 -4.04 -24.64
C GLY A 37 -6.42 -3.88 -23.43
N PRO A 38 -5.79 -2.71 -23.24
CA PRO A 38 -4.79 -2.49 -22.19
C PRO A 38 -5.44 -2.31 -20.82
N LEU A 39 -5.53 -3.39 -20.03
CA LEU A 39 -6.00 -3.32 -18.64
C LEU A 39 -4.91 -2.79 -17.68
N PRO A 40 -5.24 -1.90 -16.74
CA PRO A 40 -4.31 -1.36 -15.74
C PRO A 40 -4.14 -2.33 -14.56
N ALA A 41 -2.93 -2.90 -14.37
CA ALA A 41 -2.44 -3.58 -13.15
C ALA A 41 -3.52 -3.97 -12.10
N THR A 42 -4.16 -5.13 -12.31
CA THR A 42 -5.60 -5.35 -12.07
C THR A 42 -6.03 -5.97 -10.74
N LEU A 43 -5.14 -6.34 -9.80
CA LEU A 43 -5.61 -6.71 -8.46
C LEU A 43 -4.66 -6.29 -7.34
N GLN A 44 -5.19 -5.49 -6.41
CA GLN A 44 -4.46 -4.92 -5.27
C GLN A 44 -4.88 -5.52 -3.92
N VAL A 45 -6.13 -5.98 -3.80
CA VAL A 45 -6.76 -6.43 -2.56
C VAL A 45 -7.70 -7.61 -2.85
N VAL A 46 -7.60 -8.68 -2.08
CA VAL A 46 -8.54 -9.80 -2.00
C VAL A 46 -9.20 -9.75 -0.63
N LEU A 47 -10.52 -9.90 -0.60
CA LEU A 47 -11.32 -9.86 0.62
C LEU A 47 -11.99 -11.22 0.78
N ILE A 48 -11.85 -11.82 1.95
CA ILE A 48 -12.30 -13.18 2.25
C ILE A 48 -13.23 -13.09 3.45
N CYS A 49 -14.50 -13.41 3.24
CA CYS A 49 -15.41 -13.79 4.33
C CYS A 49 -15.11 -15.25 4.72
N ASP A 50 -15.26 -15.60 6.00
CA ASP A 50 -15.06 -16.95 6.54
C ASP A 50 -13.62 -17.50 6.41
N ALA A 51 -12.65 -16.65 6.73
CA ALA A 51 -11.23 -16.96 6.81
C ALA A 51 -10.86 -17.73 8.09
N ASP A 52 -10.23 -18.91 7.99
CA ASP A 52 -9.58 -19.58 9.13
C ASP A 52 -8.17 -19.00 9.35
N MET A 53 -7.91 -18.44 10.55
CA MET A 53 -6.60 -17.87 10.92
C MET A 53 -5.43 -18.85 10.75
N ARG A 54 -5.65 -20.16 10.92
CA ARG A 54 -4.59 -21.19 10.87
C ARG A 54 -4.01 -21.37 9.47
N ILE A 55 -4.68 -20.82 8.45
CA ILE A 55 -4.39 -21.08 7.04
C ILE A 55 -3.67 -19.90 6.34
N MET A 56 -3.67 -18.68 6.91
CA MET A 56 -3.46 -17.45 6.14
C MET A 56 -2.03 -16.84 6.08
N ASN A 57 -0.97 -17.54 6.46
CA ASN A 57 0.40 -17.08 6.11
C ASN A 57 0.73 -17.39 4.63
N CYS A 58 0.05 -16.71 3.71
CA CYS A 58 0.07 -16.99 2.28
C CYS A 58 1.12 -16.15 1.52
N THR A 59 2.29 -16.76 1.32
CA THR A 59 3.27 -16.45 0.24
C THR A 59 4.06 -15.13 0.32
N ALA A 60 5.15 -15.04 -0.46
CA ALA A 60 6.12 -13.93 -0.42
C ALA A 60 5.68 -12.63 -1.14
N ILE A 61 4.43 -12.52 -1.61
CA ILE A 61 3.94 -11.44 -2.50
C ILE A 61 2.64 -10.79 -2.00
N CYS A 62 1.87 -11.51 -1.18
CA CYS A 62 0.66 -11.02 -0.53
C CYS A 62 0.88 -11.00 0.98
N GLN A 63 0.27 -10.03 1.65
CA GLN A 63 0.27 -9.94 3.10
C GLN A 63 -1.18 -9.91 3.56
N VAL A 64 -1.53 -10.73 4.56
CA VAL A 64 -2.76 -10.52 5.33
C VAL A 64 -2.58 -9.20 6.04
N VAL A 65 -3.37 -8.23 5.64
CA VAL A 65 -3.29 -6.89 6.19
C VAL A 65 -4.15 -6.82 7.43
N GLY A 66 -5.40 -7.30 7.38
CA GLY A 66 -6.32 -7.26 8.51
C GLY A 66 -7.08 -8.56 8.67
N PHE A 67 -7.36 -8.92 9.92
CA PHE A 67 -8.22 -10.03 10.32
C PHE A 67 -9.14 -9.54 11.43
N SER A 68 -10.42 -9.87 11.35
CA SER A 68 -11.43 -9.55 12.35
C SER A 68 -12.31 -10.78 12.57
N ALA A 69 -12.31 -11.31 13.79
CA ALA A 69 -13.24 -12.36 14.22
C ALA A 69 -13.83 -11.92 15.56
N ARG A 70 -15.16 -11.93 15.68
CA ARG A 70 -15.85 -11.47 16.89
C ARG A 70 -16.57 -12.59 17.64
N PHE A 71 -17.04 -13.59 16.93
CA PHE A 71 -17.72 -14.73 17.55
C PHE A 71 -16.68 -15.76 17.97
N GLN A 72 -16.92 -16.56 19.01
CA GLN A 72 -15.98 -17.57 19.58
C GLN A 72 -15.60 -18.71 18.60
N ASN A 73 -15.82 -18.53 17.31
CA ASN A 73 -15.43 -19.42 16.22
C ASN A 73 -14.03 -19.01 15.68
N PRO A 74 -13.24 -19.96 15.14
CA PRO A 74 -11.93 -19.69 14.53
C PRO A 74 -11.99 -18.98 13.17
N GLU A 75 -13.18 -18.54 12.76
CA GLU A 75 -13.53 -18.06 11.41
C GLU A 75 -13.86 -16.57 11.48
N GLY A 76 -13.38 -15.78 10.51
CA GLY A 76 -13.57 -14.33 10.51
C GLY A 76 -13.42 -13.68 9.13
N ILE A 77 -13.38 -12.35 9.09
CA ILE A 77 -13.10 -11.60 7.86
C ILE A 77 -11.59 -11.35 7.73
N ALA A 78 -11.03 -11.69 6.56
CA ALA A 78 -9.64 -11.38 6.22
C ALA A 78 -9.53 -10.47 5.00
N ALA A 79 -8.63 -9.50 5.07
CA ALA A 79 -8.20 -8.72 3.92
C ALA A 79 -6.75 -9.06 3.58
N VAL A 80 -6.53 -9.52 2.34
CA VAL A 80 -5.22 -9.88 1.80
C VAL A 80 -4.85 -8.85 0.75
N CYS A 81 -3.73 -8.15 0.92
CA CYS A 81 -3.28 -7.14 -0.04
C CYS A 81 -1.95 -7.54 -0.67
N SER A 82 -1.70 -7.03 -1.89
CA SER A 82 -0.36 -7.10 -2.47
C SER A 82 0.63 -6.33 -1.59
N ILE A 83 1.83 -6.88 -1.35
CA ILE A 83 2.91 -6.22 -0.58
C ILE A 83 3.30 -4.84 -1.17
N ARG A 84 2.92 -4.56 -2.43
CA ARG A 84 3.18 -3.28 -3.09
C ARG A 84 2.19 -2.17 -2.70
N VAL A 85 1.11 -2.51 -2.00
CA VAL A 85 0.06 -1.58 -1.58
C VAL A 85 0.23 -1.41 -0.09
N ALA A 86 0.64 -0.23 0.36
CA ALA A 86 0.59 0.07 1.78
C ALA A 86 -0.90 0.16 2.16
N THR A 87 -1.27 -0.26 3.35
CA THR A 87 -2.67 -0.35 3.73
C THR A 87 -2.80 0.16 5.15
N LYS A 88 -3.79 1.04 5.37
CA LYS A 88 -4.21 1.40 6.71
C LYS A 88 -5.42 0.54 7.04
N ILE A 89 -5.31 -0.27 8.07
CA ILE A 89 -6.48 -0.83 8.71
C ILE A 89 -7.01 0.26 9.62
N ILE A 90 -8.29 0.54 9.51
CA ILE A 90 -9.01 1.42 10.43
C ILE A 90 -9.91 0.51 11.24
N ASP A 91 -10.05 0.82 12.53
CA ASP A 91 -10.79 0.00 13.49
C ASP A 91 -12.11 -0.52 12.95
N CYS A 92 -12.42 -1.75 13.35
CA CYS A 92 -13.65 -2.45 13.01
C CYS A 92 -14.85 -1.63 13.50
N VAL A 93 -15.88 -1.50 12.66
CA VAL A 93 -17.14 -0.90 13.10
C VAL A 93 -17.73 -1.82 14.16
N ASN A 94 -18.17 -1.24 15.28
CA ASN A 94 -18.70 -2.03 16.38
C ASN A 94 -20.11 -2.53 16.06
N THR A 95 -20.19 -3.66 15.38
CA THR A 95 -21.44 -4.31 14.94
C THR A 95 -21.82 -5.50 15.82
N ARG A 96 -23.11 -5.80 15.96
CA ARG A 96 -23.65 -6.80 16.90
C ARG A 96 -23.92 -8.16 16.25
N ALA A 97 -24.45 -8.16 15.04
CA ALA A 97 -24.89 -9.33 14.27
C ALA A 97 -24.09 -9.53 12.98
N SER A 98 -23.14 -8.65 12.67
CA SER A 98 -22.18 -8.83 11.59
C SER A 98 -20.74 -8.72 12.06
N GLU A 99 -19.83 -9.31 11.30
CA GLU A 99 -18.41 -9.00 11.38
C GLU A 99 -18.08 -7.89 10.40
N THR A 100 -17.16 -6.99 10.77
CA THR A 100 -16.71 -5.92 9.88
C THR A 100 -15.20 -5.74 9.91
N LEU A 101 -14.65 -5.32 8.77
CA LEU A 101 -13.24 -4.96 8.61
C LEU A 101 -13.13 -3.77 7.66
N SER A 102 -12.52 -2.67 8.11
CA SER A 102 -12.31 -1.48 7.29
C SER A 102 -10.85 -1.39 6.84
N VAL A 103 -10.65 -1.39 5.51
CA VAL A 103 -9.34 -1.31 4.88
C VAL A 103 -9.27 -0.08 3.98
N THR A 104 -8.27 0.74 4.18
CA THR A 104 -7.94 1.83 3.25
C THR A 104 -6.61 1.49 2.56
N PRO A 105 -6.64 0.97 1.33
CA PRO A 105 -5.42 0.84 0.54
C PRO A 105 -4.81 2.23 0.32
N ARG A 106 -3.61 2.43 0.85
CA ARG A 106 -2.78 3.60 0.64
C ARG A 106 -1.70 3.29 -0.37
N ASN A 107 -1.84 3.84 -1.56
CA ASN A 107 -0.65 4.03 -2.37
C ASN A 107 0.11 5.20 -1.77
N ALA A 108 1.34 5.01 -1.30
CA ALA A 108 2.16 6.01 -0.57
C ALA A 108 2.44 7.31 -1.35
N ARG A 109 1.85 7.46 -2.54
CA ARG A 109 2.01 8.57 -3.47
C ARG A 109 0.67 9.11 -3.99
N THR A 110 -0.49 8.50 -3.72
CA THR A 110 -1.81 9.01 -4.17
C THR A 110 -2.48 9.84 -3.10
N SER A 111 -3.19 10.88 -3.55
CA SER A 111 -4.15 11.65 -2.74
C SER A 111 -5.55 11.04 -2.73
N CYS A 112 -5.92 10.28 -3.76
CA CYS A 112 -7.19 9.54 -3.80
C CYS A 112 -7.00 8.15 -3.18
N THR A 113 -7.76 7.87 -2.12
CA THR A 113 -7.83 6.56 -1.46
C THR A 113 -9.29 6.16 -1.32
N THR A 114 -9.72 5.15 -2.03
CA THR A 114 -11.02 4.52 -1.81
C THR A 114 -10.93 3.67 -0.55
N ARG A 115 -11.82 3.91 0.41
CA ARG A 115 -11.98 3.07 1.59
C ARG A 115 -12.84 1.86 1.24
N VAL A 116 -12.48 0.69 1.73
CA VAL A 116 -13.27 -0.54 1.57
C VAL A 116 -13.68 -1.03 2.94
N ILE A 117 -14.98 -1.18 3.16
CA ILE A 117 -15.55 -1.78 4.37
C ILE A 117 -16.07 -3.16 3.97
N VAL A 118 -15.53 -4.19 4.59
CA VAL A 118 -16.03 -5.55 4.47
C VAL A 118 -17.00 -5.80 5.59
N MET A 119 -18.16 -6.36 5.26
CA MET A 119 -19.20 -6.75 6.20
C MET A 119 -19.67 -8.15 5.83
N CYS A 120 -19.61 -9.09 6.78
CA CYS A 120 -20.12 -10.43 6.57
C CYS A 120 -21.13 -10.76 7.69
N ARG A 121 -22.30 -11.30 7.30
CA ARG A 121 -23.39 -11.70 8.21
C ARG A 121 -23.29 -13.20 8.46
N PRO A 122 -23.13 -13.68 9.71
CA PRO A 122 -23.25 -15.09 10.02
C PRO A 122 -24.65 -15.62 9.68
N PRO A 123 -24.79 -16.85 9.16
CA PRO A 123 -26.08 -17.38 8.67
C PRO A 123 -27.17 -17.45 9.75
N ASN A 124 -26.78 -17.61 11.02
CA ASN A 124 -27.71 -17.74 12.15
C ASN A 124 -27.98 -16.42 12.89
N SER A 125 -27.51 -15.27 12.38
CA SER A 125 -27.69 -14.00 13.06
C SER A 125 -29.09 -13.40 12.82
N CYS A 126 -29.62 -12.69 13.83
CA CYS A 126 -30.91 -11.99 13.74
C CYS A 126 -30.88 -10.92 12.63
N PHE A 127 -31.80 -11.01 11.66
CA PHE A 127 -31.84 -10.07 10.54
C PHE A 127 -32.12 -8.63 10.97
N GLY A 128 -33.02 -8.40 11.94
CA GLY A 128 -33.30 -7.05 12.45
C GLY A 128 -32.05 -6.36 13.00
N THR A 129 -31.29 -7.08 13.85
CA THR A 129 -30.02 -6.57 14.39
C THR A 129 -28.96 -6.38 13.30
N PHE A 130 -28.95 -7.25 12.28
CA PHE A 130 -28.08 -7.08 11.12
C PHE A 130 -28.43 -5.81 10.32
N LEU A 131 -29.72 -5.50 10.16
CA LEU A 131 -30.18 -4.31 9.45
C LEU A 131 -29.78 -3.02 10.19
N ASP A 132 -29.80 -3.04 11.54
CA ASP A 132 -29.24 -1.96 12.36
C ASP A 132 -27.73 -1.78 12.15
N ASP A 133 -26.99 -2.89 12.05
CA ASP A 133 -25.55 -2.86 11.75
C ASP A 133 -25.29 -2.30 10.34
N VAL A 134 -26.09 -2.69 9.34
CA VAL A 134 -25.99 -2.16 7.97
C VAL A 134 -26.22 -0.65 8.00
N SER A 135 -27.29 -0.18 8.66
CA SER A 135 -27.58 1.25 8.81
C SER A 135 -26.40 2.03 9.40
N THR A 136 -25.79 1.48 10.45
CA THR A 136 -24.59 2.06 11.09
C THR A 136 -23.41 2.13 10.12
N VAL A 137 -23.15 1.06 9.36
CA VAL A 137 -22.07 1.02 8.37
C VAL A 137 -22.31 2.01 7.22
N LEU A 138 -23.55 2.13 6.73
CA LEU A 138 -23.92 3.09 5.69
C LEU A 138 -23.76 4.54 6.16
N LEU A 139 -24.13 4.84 7.41
CA LEU A 139 -23.91 6.17 8.01
C LEU A 139 -22.41 6.50 8.05
N ILE A 140 -21.57 5.55 8.47
CA ILE A 140 -20.11 5.73 8.49
C ILE A 140 -19.56 5.90 7.07
N ALA A 141 -20.05 5.13 6.11
CA ALA A 141 -19.62 5.22 4.72
C ALA A 141 -20.02 6.56 4.07
N GLY A 142 -21.23 7.05 4.36
CA GLY A 142 -21.79 8.27 3.77
C GLY A 142 -21.26 9.57 4.39
N THR A 143 -20.83 9.54 5.66
CA THR A 143 -20.29 10.73 6.35
C THR A 143 -18.78 10.88 6.20
N HIS A 144 -18.08 9.86 5.69
CA HIS A 144 -16.64 9.90 5.55
C HIS A 144 -16.22 10.72 4.30
N PRO A 145 -15.16 11.56 4.37
CA PRO A 145 -14.74 12.40 3.25
C PRO A 145 -14.10 11.62 2.09
N THR A 146 -13.77 10.35 2.29
CA THR A 146 -13.20 9.50 1.23
C THR A 146 -14.30 8.65 0.61
N GLU A 147 -14.23 8.44 -0.71
CA GLU A 147 -15.08 7.47 -1.38
C GLU A 147 -14.99 6.11 -0.68
N THR A 148 -16.14 5.50 -0.42
CA THR A 148 -16.24 4.26 0.36
C THR A 148 -17.04 3.23 -0.41
N VAL A 149 -16.50 2.01 -0.47
CA VAL A 149 -17.17 0.82 -0.99
C VAL A 149 -17.46 -0.09 0.19
N VAL A 150 -18.71 -0.53 0.34
CA VAL A 150 -19.11 -1.55 1.31
C VAL A 150 -19.31 -2.85 0.55
N CYS A 151 -18.75 -3.96 1.02
CA CYS A 151 -18.87 -5.25 0.34
C CYS A 151 -18.81 -6.43 1.30
N GLY A 152 -19.18 -7.61 0.83
CA GLY A 152 -19.04 -8.87 1.57
C GLY A 152 -20.28 -9.75 1.47
N ASP A 153 -20.34 -10.77 2.32
CA ASP A 153 -21.42 -11.76 2.35
C ASP A 153 -22.55 -11.32 3.27
N PHE A 154 -23.69 -10.93 2.71
CA PHE A 154 -24.85 -10.47 3.47
C PHE A 154 -25.76 -11.64 3.87
N ASN A 155 -25.50 -12.86 3.38
CA ASN A 155 -26.33 -14.05 3.58
C ASN A 155 -27.84 -13.77 3.44
N THR A 156 -28.19 -12.87 2.51
CA THR A 156 -29.56 -12.40 2.26
C THR A 156 -29.78 -12.41 0.77
N LYS A 157 -30.89 -13.00 0.29
CA LYS A 157 -31.18 -13.19 -1.14
C LYS A 157 -31.58 -11.87 -1.82
N TYR A 158 -30.65 -10.95 -2.00
CA TYR A 158 -30.92 -9.61 -2.50
C TYR A 158 -31.59 -9.62 -3.88
N GLY A 159 -32.72 -8.92 -4.01
CA GLY A 159 -33.53 -8.88 -5.22
C GLY A 159 -34.58 -9.98 -5.34
N GLU A 160 -34.73 -10.85 -4.34
CA GLU A 160 -35.82 -11.83 -4.25
C GLU A 160 -37.08 -11.17 -3.67
N PRO A 161 -38.15 -10.93 -4.47
CA PRO A 161 -39.33 -10.21 -4.00
C PRO A 161 -40.15 -11.00 -2.97
N THR A 162 -39.99 -12.32 -2.91
CA THR A 162 -40.67 -13.17 -1.92
C THR A 162 -39.97 -13.19 -0.56
N CYS A 163 -38.75 -12.63 -0.47
CA CYS A 163 -37.95 -12.61 0.75
C CYS A 163 -38.07 -11.25 1.45
N THR A 164 -38.78 -11.21 2.59
CA THR A 164 -38.97 -9.99 3.39
C THR A 164 -37.63 -9.34 3.78
N ASP A 165 -36.64 -10.15 4.16
CA ASP A 165 -35.29 -9.67 4.48
C ASP A 165 -34.64 -8.96 3.28
N ALA A 166 -34.78 -9.52 2.08
CA ALA A 166 -34.22 -8.92 0.87
C ALA A 166 -34.89 -7.59 0.50
N VAL A 167 -36.22 -7.50 0.68
CA VAL A 167 -36.99 -6.27 0.47
C VAL A 167 -36.56 -5.20 1.47
N ASN A 168 -36.54 -5.53 2.77
CA ASN A 168 -36.14 -4.60 3.83
C ASN A 168 -34.70 -4.09 3.63
N LEU A 169 -33.78 -4.95 3.19
CA LEU A 169 -32.41 -4.55 2.89
C LEU A 169 -32.36 -3.60 1.68
N ALA A 170 -33.10 -3.90 0.61
CA ALA A 170 -33.17 -3.03 -0.57
C ALA A 170 -33.76 -1.65 -0.24
N ASP A 171 -34.83 -1.61 0.56
CA ASP A 171 -35.47 -0.37 1.02
C ASP A 171 -34.53 0.48 1.88
N LEU A 172 -33.76 -0.16 2.78
CA LEU A 172 -32.74 0.53 3.57
C LEU A 172 -31.66 1.16 2.67
N LEU A 173 -31.15 0.40 1.68
CA LEU A 173 -30.14 0.93 0.76
C LEU A 173 -30.69 2.11 -0.03
N ASP A 174 -31.91 2.01 -0.55
CA ASP A 174 -32.53 3.06 -1.34
C ASP A 174 -32.74 4.35 -0.52
N THR A 175 -33.29 4.19 0.69
CA THR A 175 -33.55 5.28 1.64
C THR A 175 -32.26 5.96 2.11
N ALA A 176 -31.21 5.18 2.35
CA ALA A 176 -29.90 5.72 2.73
C ALA A 176 -29.13 6.35 1.55
N GLY A 177 -29.66 6.28 0.32
CA GLY A 177 -29.00 6.83 -0.87
C GLY A 177 -27.85 5.98 -1.38
N PHE A 178 -27.89 4.67 -1.17
CA PHE A 178 -26.90 3.69 -1.63
C PHE A 178 -27.44 2.82 -2.77
N THR A 179 -26.53 2.22 -3.53
CA THR A 179 -26.87 1.32 -4.64
C THR A 179 -25.95 0.10 -4.63
N GLN A 180 -26.52 -1.03 -5.03
CA GLN A 180 -25.87 -2.33 -5.12
C GLN A 180 -25.46 -2.62 -6.57
N HIS A 181 -24.20 -3.02 -6.79
CA HIS A 181 -23.59 -3.09 -8.12
C HIS A 181 -23.46 -4.50 -8.72
N VAL A 182 -23.61 -5.56 -7.93
CA VAL A 182 -23.43 -6.94 -8.44
C VAL A 182 -24.57 -7.29 -9.40
N THR A 183 -24.23 -7.65 -10.63
CA THR A 183 -25.20 -7.86 -11.72
C THR A 183 -25.66 -9.31 -11.90
N GLY A 184 -24.98 -10.30 -11.29
CA GLY A 184 -25.29 -11.73 -11.41
C GLY A 184 -25.51 -12.44 -10.08
N ALA A 185 -25.81 -13.74 -10.15
CA ALA A 185 -25.89 -14.61 -8.98
C ALA A 185 -24.48 -14.88 -8.41
N THR A 186 -24.34 -14.79 -7.10
CA THR A 186 -23.07 -15.04 -6.41
C THR A 186 -23.03 -16.41 -5.74
N HIS A 187 -24.11 -17.18 -5.87
CA HIS A 187 -24.25 -18.53 -5.38
C HIS A 187 -24.79 -19.46 -6.48
N GLU A 188 -24.36 -20.73 -6.49
CA GLU A 188 -24.72 -21.74 -7.51
C GLU A 188 -26.23 -21.94 -7.69
N ARG A 189 -27.00 -21.73 -6.62
CA ARG A 189 -28.48 -21.80 -6.62
C ARG A 189 -29.16 -20.55 -7.17
N GLY A 190 -28.43 -19.64 -7.83
CA GLY A 190 -28.99 -18.46 -8.49
C GLY A 190 -29.27 -17.26 -7.57
N SER A 191 -28.90 -17.33 -6.30
CA SER A 191 -29.09 -16.22 -5.35
C SER A 191 -27.93 -15.23 -5.39
N LYS A 192 -28.22 -13.97 -5.06
CA LYS A 192 -27.24 -12.89 -4.86
C LYS A 192 -27.10 -12.64 -3.36
N LEU A 193 -26.04 -13.19 -2.77
CA LEU A 193 -25.75 -13.11 -1.33
C LEU A 193 -24.60 -12.13 -1.05
N ASP A 194 -23.69 -11.99 -2.01
CA ASP A 194 -22.50 -11.18 -1.90
C ASP A 194 -22.74 -9.83 -2.58
N LEU A 195 -22.56 -8.75 -1.83
CA LEU A 195 -22.94 -7.40 -2.27
C LEU A 195 -21.71 -6.49 -2.41
N VAL A 196 -21.81 -5.52 -3.31
CA VAL A 196 -20.85 -4.42 -3.51
C VAL A 196 -21.66 -3.14 -3.65
N ILE A 197 -21.59 -2.31 -2.62
CA ILE A 197 -22.50 -1.19 -2.36
C ILE A 197 -21.69 0.11 -2.30
N THR A 198 -22.20 1.16 -2.96
CA THR A 198 -21.65 2.53 -2.87
C THR A 198 -22.78 3.54 -2.70
N ALA A 199 -22.44 4.74 -2.21
CA ALA A 199 -23.38 5.86 -2.26
C ALA A 199 -23.73 6.16 -3.72
N LYS A 200 -24.99 6.50 -4.03
CA LYS A 200 -25.46 6.89 -5.36
C LYS A 200 -24.73 8.13 -5.92
N THR A 201 -24.17 8.94 -5.03
CA THR A 201 -23.38 10.14 -5.36
C THR A 201 -21.91 9.85 -5.63
N SER A 202 -21.40 8.66 -5.29
CA SER A 202 -20.00 8.27 -5.43
C SER A 202 -19.83 7.23 -6.54
N HIS A 203 -18.78 7.38 -7.33
CA HIS A 203 -18.51 6.54 -8.49
C HIS A 203 -17.10 5.93 -8.42
N PRO A 204 -16.75 5.18 -7.35
CA PRO A 204 -15.41 4.65 -7.17
C PRO A 204 -15.15 3.40 -8.03
N ILE A 205 -16.17 2.88 -8.72
CA ILE A 205 -16.11 1.63 -9.48
C ILE A 205 -15.97 1.95 -10.98
N ALA A 206 -14.97 1.36 -11.63
CA ALA A 206 -14.61 1.60 -13.02
C ALA A 206 -15.41 0.73 -14.01
N THR A 207 -15.78 -0.48 -13.60
CA THR A 207 -16.40 -1.49 -14.47
C THR A 207 -17.58 -2.17 -13.79
N ALA A 208 -18.42 -2.85 -14.58
CA ALA A 208 -19.55 -3.60 -14.04
C ALA A 208 -19.06 -4.71 -13.10
N VAL A 209 -19.62 -4.77 -11.89
CA VAL A 209 -19.28 -5.79 -10.89
C VAL A 209 -19.95 -7.11 -11.25
N LYS A 210 -19.14 -8.15 -11.44
CA LYS A 210 -19.59 -9.44 -11.95
C LYS A 210 -19.05 -10.62 -11.14
N PRO A 211 -19.85 -11.69 -10.98
CA PRO A 211 -19.32 -13.00 -10.59
C PRO A 211 -18.39 -13.53 -11.69
N ILE A 212 -17.21 -14.02 -11.31
CA ILE A 212 -16.17 -14.47 -12.27
C ILE A 212 -15.91 -15.97 -12.22
N SER A 213 -15.53 -16.50 -11.05
CA SER A 213 -15.08 -17.87 -10.88
C SER A 213 -15.85 -18.50 -9.74
N GLN A 214 -16.50 -19.63 -10.02
CA GLN A 214 -17.06 -20.46 -8.97
C GLN A 214 -15.90 -21.09 -8.20
N ILE A 215 -15.86 -20.85 -6.90
CA ILE A 215 -14.82 -21.40 -6.05
C ILE A 215 -15.35 -22.57 -5.22
N THR A 216 -16.57 -22.41 -4.70
CA THR A 216 -17.32 -23.44 -3.97
C THR A 216 -18.74 -23.46 -4.52
N ASP A 217 -19.75 -23.49 -3.67
CA ASP A 217 -21.09 -23.02 -3.95
C ASP A 217 -21.17 -21.50 -4.24
N ARG A 218 -20.10 -20.74 -3.95
CA ARG A 218 -20.00 -19.29 -4.18
C ARG A 218 -19.15 -18.94 -5.39
N TYR A 219 -19.52 -17.82 -6.02
CA TYR A 219 -18.73 -17.18 -7.06
C TYR A 219 -17.94 -16.00 -6.48
N ALA A 220 -16.66 -15.91 -6.83
CA ALA A 220 -15.87 -14.71 -6.58
C ALA A 220 -16.47 -13.51 -7.33
N VAL A 221 -16.54 -12.37 -6.65
CA VAL A 221 -17.02 -11.11 -7.22
C VAL A 221 -15.83 -10.21 -7.55
N GLU A 222 -15.71 -9.83 -8.81
CA GLU A 222 -14.67 -8.92 -9.28
C GLU A 222 -15.21 -7.49 -9.38
N CYS A 223 -14.43 -6.53 -8.85
CA CYS A 223 -14.74 -5.11 -8.87
C CYS A 223 -13.46 -4.32 -9.16
N GLU A 224 -13.47 -3.49 -10.21
CA GLU A 224 -12.36 -2.60 -10.54
C GLU A 224 -12.62 -1.22 -9.94
N LEU A 225 -11.67 -0.69 -9.17
CA LEU A 225 -11.78 0.63 -8.55
C LEU A 225 -11.04 1.70 -9.36
N LEU A 226 -11.66 2.87 -9.52
CA LEU A 226 -11.05 4.06 -10.11
C LEU A 226 -10.00 4.64 -9.17
N GLN A 227 -8.76 4.17 -9.29
CA GLN A 227 -7.62 4.76 -8.59
C GLN A 227 -6.76 5.54 -9.57
N SER A 228 -6.55 6.82 -9.29
CA SER A 228 -5.54 7.60 -10.01
C SER A 228 -4.15 7.13 -9.62
N LYS A 229 -3.41 6.53 -10.55
CA LYS A 229 -2.00 6.22 -10.31
C LYS A 229 -1.26 7.54 -10.09
N PRO A 230 -0.48 7.67 -9.02
CA PRO A 230 0.17 8.92 -8.75
C PRO A 230 1.25 9.14 -9.79
N SER A 231 1.28 10.36 -10.34
CA SER A 231 2.35 10.73 -11.25
C SER A 231 3.67 10.59 -10.50
N ARG A 232 4.66 9.97 -11.14
CA ARG A 232 5.98 9.86 -10.53
C ARG A 232 6.53 11.28 -10.35
N LEU A 233 7.11 11.55 -9.18
CA LEU A 233 7.80 12.80 -8.88
C LEU A 233 8.66 13.22 -10.07
N LYS A 234 8.38 14.40 -10.61
CA LYS A 234 9.16 15.02 -11.67
C LYS A 234 10.07 16.05 -11.03
N ARG A 235 11.36 16.02 -11.35
CA ARG A 235 12.33 17.01 -10.92
C ARG A 235 12.84 17.77 -12.12
N HIS A 236 12.79 19.09 -12.06
CA HIS A 236 13.51 19.95 -12.98
C HIS A 236 14.99 19.90 -12.64
N ILE A 237 15.81 19.53 -13.61
CA ILE A 237 17.26 19.57 -13.47
C ILE A 237 17.86 20.46 -14.55
N THR A 238 18.90 21.18 -14.19
CA THR A 238 19.81 21.84 -15.11
C THR A 238 21.04 20.96 -15.30
N TYR A 239 21.52 20.83 -16.53
CA TYR A 239 22.68 20.01 -16.86
C TYR A 239 23.39 20.56 -18.09
N ARG A 240 24.69 20.27 -18.21
CA ARG A 240 25.48 20.50 -19.43
C ARG A 240 25.78 19.16 -20.07
N ARG A 241 25.65 19.05 -21.39
CA ARG A 241 25.96 17.82 -22.12
C ARG A 241 27.47 17.70 -22.35
N GLN A 242 28.22 17.48 -21.28
CA GLN A 242 29.69 17.41 -21.32
C GLN A 242 30.22 16.32 -22.26
N SER A 243 29.47 15.24 -22.46
CA SER A 243 29.83 14.17 -23.41
C SER A 243 29.79 14.59 -24.88
N ALA A 244 29.16 15.72 -25.21
CA ALA A 244 29.15 16.28 -26.56
C ALA A 244 30.29 17.28 -26.83
N ILE A 245 31.12 17.59 -25.82
CA ILE A 245 32.24 18.51 -25.99
C ILE A 245 33.30 17.85 -26.88
N ASN A 246 33.67 18.54 -27.96
CA ASN A 246 34.82 18.16 -28.74
C ASN A 246 36.10 18.61 -28.01
N LYS A 247 36.82 17.64 -27.42
CA LYS A 247 38.01 17.90 -26.60
C LYS A 247 39.10 18.69 -27.33
N ASN A 248 39.25 18.51 -28.64
CA ASN A 248 40.31 19.17 -29.40
C ASN A 248 40.03 20.66 -29.60
N ILE A 249 38.78 21.02 -29.93
CA ILE A 249 38.37 22.42 -30.10
C ILE A 249 38.36 23.11 -28.73
N PHE A 250 37.84 22.43 -27.71
CA PHE A 250 37.86 22.94 -26.34
C PHE A 250 39.29 23.23 -25.84
N ALA A 251 40.26 22.35 -26.11
CA ALA A 251 41.65 22.58 -25.77
C ALA A 251 42.30 23.72 -26.57
N ALA A 252 41.89 23.94 -27.83
CA ALA A 252 42.36 25.06 -28.63
C ALA A 252 41.84 26.39 -28.07
N ASP A 253 40.56 26.47 -27.72
CA ASP A 253 39.94 27.67 -27.15
C ASP A 253 40.50 28.02 -25.77
N LEU A 254 40.85 27.01 -24.97
CA LEU A 254 41.56 27.22 -23.70
C LEU A 254 42.97 27.79 -23.89
N ARG A 255 43.66 27.46 -24.99
CA ARG A 255 45.02 27.96 -25.28
C ARG A 255 45.03 29.37 -25.87
N LEU A 256 43.94 29.78 -26.51
CA LEU A 256 43.76 31.15 -27.00
C LEU A 256 43.57 32.15 -25.85
N PHE A 257 43.21 31.66 -24.67
CA PHE A 257 43.07 32.49 -23.50
C PHE A 257 44.43 32.82 -22.89
N ASN A 258 44.73 34.12 -22.80
CA ASN A 258 45.88 34.64 -22.09
C ASN A 258 45.40 35.54 -20.94
N LEU A 259 45.71 35.15 -19.70
CA LEU A 259 45.58 36.03 -18.56
C LEU A 259 46.78 36.95 -18.54
N ASN A 260 46.56 38.25 -18.77
CA ASN A 260 47.61 39.24 -18.60
C ASN A 260 47.93 39.36 -17.11
N ALA A 261 48.94 38.60 -16.68
CA ALA A 261 49.31 38.43 -15.27
C ALA A 261 50.20 39.56 -14.73
N ASP A 262 50.67 40.46 -15.60
CA ASP A 262 51.83 41.28 -15.28
C ASP A 262 51.54 42.44 -14.29
N GLU A 263 50.28 42.88 -14.08
CA GLU A 263 49.97 43.99 -13.14
C GLU A 263 48.60 43.90 -12.42
N ALA A 264 47.87 42.78 -12.49
CA ALA A 264 46.50 42.71 -11.96
C ALA A 264 46.40 42.14 -10.52
N ASP A 265 45.54 42.74 -9.70
CA ASP A 265 45.15 42.23 -8.37
C ASP A 265 44.69 40.75 -8.46
N PRO A 266 45.19 39.84 -7.59
CA PRO A 266 44.77 38.45 -7.54
C PRO A 266 43.25 38.23 -7.57
N VAL A 267 42.46 39.12 -6.96
CA VAL A 267 40.99 39.02 -6.96
C VAL A 267 40.42 39.25 -8.37
N VAL A 268 40.99 40.21 -9.11
CA VAL A 268 40.60 40.55 -10.48
C VAL A 268 41.02 39.44 -11.44
N LEU A 269 42.22 38.87 -11.24
CA LEU A 269 42.69 37.72 -12.02
C LEU A 269 41.80 36.49 -11.84
N LEU A 270 41.39 36.19 -10.61
CA LEU A 270 40.48 35.08 -10.32
C LEU A 270 39.11 35.28 -10.97
N ALA A 271 38.56 36.49 -10.91
CA ALA A 271 37.29 36.82 -11.55
C ALA A 271 37.37 36.71 -13.09
N ALA A 272 38.48 37.15 -13.69
CA ALA A 272 38.72 37.04 -15.12
C ALA A 272 38.86 35.57 -15.56
N TYR A 273 39.56 34.75 -14.78
CA TYR A 273 39.69 33.32 -14.99
C TYR A 273 38.33 32.60 -14.94
N ASP A 274 37.55 32.84 -13.88
CA ASP A 274 36.22 32.22 -13.71
C ASP A 274 35.25 32.64 -14.82
N THR A 275 35.28 33.92 -15.21
CA THR A 275 34.42 34.43 -16.29
C THR A 275 34.78 33.77 -17.61
N CYS A 276 36.07 33.69 -17.94
CA CYS A 276 36.52 33.07 -19.18
C CYS A 276 36.14 31.59 -19.25
N LEU A 277 36.42 30.80 -18.21
CA LEU A 277 36.07 29.38 -18.18
C LEU A 277 34.56 29.16 -18.31
N ARG A 278 33.75 30.03 -17.69
CA ARG A 278 32.28 30.01 -17.87
C ARG A 278 31.89 30.28 -19.31
N THR A 279 32.48 31.28 -19.97
CA THR A 279 32.20 31.57 -21.38
C THR A 279 32.57 30.40 -22.30
N ILE A 280 33.74 29.80 -22.11
CA ILE A 280 34.19 28.66 -22.92
C ILE A 280 33.27 27.45 -22.69
N ILE A 281 32.96 27.12 -21.44
CA ILE A 281 32.08 25.97 -21.16
C ILE A 281 30.64 26.23 -21.61
N ASP A 282 30.17 27.48 -21.61
CA ASP A 282 28.86 27.87 -22.15
C ASP A 282 28.80 27.72 -23.68
N ALA A 283 29.87 28.07 -24.39
CA ALA A 283 29.96 27.90 -25.83
C ALA A 283 29.96 26.41 -26.24
N HIS A 284 30.73 25.58 -25.53
CA HIS A 284 30.90 24.16 -25.87
C HIS A 284 29.80 23.25 -25.31
N ALA A 285 29.22 23.60 -24.17
CA ALA A 285 28.20 22.80 -23.51
C ALA A 285 27.23 23.71 -22.74
N PRO A 286 26.31 24.39 -23.44
CA PRO A 286 25.38 25.33 -22.83
C PRO A 286 24.52 24.67 -21.75
N LEU A 287 24.09 25.46 -20.76
CA LEU A 287 23.24 24.99 -19.69
C LEU A 287 21.84 24.68 -20.23
N MET A 288 21.43 23.42 -20.16
CA MET A 288 20.12 22.95 -20.60
C MET A 288 19.26 22.59 -19.40
N SER A 289 17.95 22.78 -19.51
CA SER A 289 16.98 22.29 -18.54
C SER A 289 16.26 21.07 -19.09
N ARG A 290 15.97 20.09 -18.22
CA ARG A 290 15.05 19.00 -18.56
C ARG A 290 14.29 18.51 -17.34
N THR A 291 13.09 18.03 -17.58
CA THR A 291 12.26 17.39 -16.56
C THR A 291 12.57 15.90 -16.53
N ILE A 292 13.10 15.41 -15.41
CA ILE A 292 13.35 13.98 -15.22
C ILE A 292 12.34 13.38 -14.26
N THR A 293 11.95 12.14 -14.53
CA THR A 293 11.18 11.35 -13.57
C THR A 293 12.11 10.77 -12.51
N VAL A 294 11.90 11.14 -11.24
CA VAL A 294 12.63 10.60 -10.11
C VAL A 294 12.26 9.12 -9.94
N ARG A 295 13.25 8.25 -10.07
CA ARG A 295 13.12 6.82 -9.81
C ARG A 295 13.97 6.51 -8.58
N PRO A 296 13.39 6.01 -7.49
CA PRO A 296 14.20 5.59 -6.36
C PRO A 296 15.15 4.47 -6.81
N THR A 297 16.43 4.68 -6.56
CA THR A 297 17.44 3.64 -6.81
C THR A 297 17.15 2.49 -5.87
N THR A 298 16.99 1.29 -6.45
CA THR A 298 16.81 0.07 -5.65
C THR A 298 18.19 -0.50 -5.41
N LEU A 299 18.71 -0.34 -4.19
CA LEU A 299 20.10 -0.67 -3.85
C LEU A 299 20.40 -2.17 -3.97
N TRP A 300 19.38 -3.03 -3.88
CA TRP A 300 19.48 -4.49 -4.06
C TRP A 300 19.33 -4.95 -5.52
N HIS A 301 19.11 -4.05 -6.48
CA HIS A 301 18.84 -4.43 -7.88
C HIS A 301 20.14 -4.53 -8.69
N THR A 302 20.66 -5.74 -8.82
CA THR A 302 21.90 -6.05 -9.53
C THR A 302 21.73 -6.13 -11.06
N LYS A 303 22.85 -6.15 -11.79
CA LYS A 303 22.86 -6.35 -13.25
C LYS A 303 22.29 -7.73 -13.63
N ASP A 304 22.63 -8.78 -12.88
CA ASP A 304 22.13 -10.14 -13.09
C ASP A 304 20.60 -10.21 -12.99
N LEU A 305 20.01 -9.53 -12.01
CA LEU A 305 18.55 -9.40 -11.90
C LEU A 305 17.94 -8.69 -13.10
N THR A 306 18.66 -7.73 -13.68
CA THR A 306 18.21 -7.02 -14.88
C THR A 306 18.16 -7.96 -16.09
N GLU A 307 19.19 -8.78 -16.27
CA GLU A 307 19.29 -9.74 -17.39
C GLU A 307 18.21 -10.82 -17.30
N VAL A 308 18.00 -11.39 -16.11
CA VAL A 308 16.94 -12.38 -15.87
C VAL A 308 15.56 -11.77 -16.08
N LYS A 309 15.35 -10.52 -15.63
CA LYS A 309 14.09 -9.79 -15.87
C LYS A 309 13.87 -9.53 -17.36
N GLN A 310 14.91 -9.22 -18.13
CA GLN A 310 14.79 -9.06 -19.58
C GLN A 310 14.43 -10.39 -20.26
N ALA A 311 15.03 -11.51 -19.84
CA ALA A 311 14.66 -12.84 -20.33
C ALA A 311 13.19 -13.19 -20.02
N LEU A 312 12.73 -12.89 -18.80
CA LEU A 312 11.32 -13.01 -18.40
C LEU A 312 10.40 -12.20 -19.32
N ARG A 313 10.71 -10.92 -19.56
CA ARG A 313 9.92 -10.06 -20.47
C ARG A 313 9.94 -10.52 -21.93
N ARG A 314 11.00 -11.22 -22.37
CA ARG A 314 11.05 -11.83 -23.71
C ARG A 314 10.12 -13.04 -23.78
N ALA A 315 10.18 -13.94 -22.80
CA ALA A 315 9.30 -15.10 -22.73
C ALA A 315 7.82 -14.71 -22.61
N GLU A 316 7.52 -13.69 -21.80
CA GLU A 316 6.17 -13.12 -21.66
C GLU A 316 5.63 -12.61 -22.99
N ARG A 317 6.41 -11.81 -23.73
CA ARG A 317 6.01 -11.30 -25.05
C ARG A 317 5.79 -12.44 -26.05
N LEU A 318 6.65 -13.45 -26.03
CA LEU A 318 6.52 -14.62 -26.91
C LEU A 318 5.24 -15.42 -26.61
N TRP A 319 4.97 -15.71 -25.34
CA TRP A 319 3.75 -16.38 -24.92
C TRP A 319 2.52 -15.58 -25.34
N ARG A 320 2.49 -14.27 -25.07
CA ARG A 320 1.38 -13.41 -25.47
C ARG A 320 1.13 -13.38 -26.98
N ASN A 321 2.18 -13.36 -27.79
CA ASN A 321 2.02 -13.33 -29.25
C ASN A 321 1.56 -14.67 -29.83
N SER A 322 1.96 -15.78 -29.22
CA SER A 322 1.71 -17.13 -29.73
C SER A 322 0.48 -17.83 -29.16
N SER A 323 0.05 -17.45 -27.95
CA SER A 323 -0.96 -18.14 -27.14
C SER A 323 -0.73 -19.65 -26.92
N LEU A 324 0.47 -20.18 -27.17
CA LEU A 324 0.78 -21.60 -27.04
C LEU A 324 1.06 -21.99 -25.58
N SER A 325 0.59 -23.18 -25.19
CA SER A 325 0.81 -23.77 -23.85
C SER A 325 2.30 -23.97 -23.52
N VAL A 326 3.11 -24.34 -24.51
CA VAL A 326 4.56 -24.50 -24.36
C VAL A 326 5.23 -23.18 -23.99
N HIS A 327 4.84 -22.08 -24.65
CA HIS A 327 5.39 -20.76 -24.32
C HIS A 327 4.92 -20.26 -22.95
N ARG A 328 3.70 -20.63 -22.53
CA ARG A 328 3.22 -20.39 -21.16
C ARG A 328 4.11 -21.11 -20.14
N HIS A 329 4.51 -22.34 -20.41
CA HIS A 329 5.40 -23.11 -19.52
C HIS A 329 6.79 -22.46 -19.41
N ILE A 330 7.40 -22.10 -20.55
CA ILE A 330 8.68 -21.38 -20.59
C ILE A 330 8.61 -20.06 -19.80
N PHE A 331 7.52 -19.32 -19.97
CA PHE A 331 7.28 -18.09 -19.21
C PHE A 331 7.21 -18.37 -17.70
N LYS A 332 6.46 -19.40 -17.26
CA LYS A 332 6.36 -19.82 -15.86
C LYS A 332 7.73 -20.19 -15.26
N ASP A 333 8.56 -20.91 -16.01
CA ASP A 333 9.91 -21.28 -15.56
C ASP A 333 10.80 -20.06 -15.35
N ARG A 334 10.84 -19.16 -16.33
CA ARG A 334 11.61 -17.90 -16.24
C ARG A 334 11.09 -17.02 -15.10
N ARG A 335 9.78 -17.02 -14.84
CA ARG A 335 9.16 -16.29 -13.71
C ARG A 335 9.64 -16.84 -12.37
N ASN A 336 9.66 -18.16 -12.22
CA ASN A 336 10.07 -18.82 -10.98
C ASN A 336 11.56 -18.56 -10.69
N ILE A 337 12.42 -18.62 -11.70
CA ILE A 337 13.84 -18.27 -11.61
C ILE A 337 14.01 -16.82 -11.16
N PHE A 338 13.32 -15.87 -11.83
CA PHE A 338 13.39 -14.46 -11.47
C PHE A 338 12.92 -14.20 -10.03
N ARG A 339 11.81 -14.82 -9.60
CA ARG A 339 11.29 -14.70 -8.23
C ARG A 339 12.30 -15.20 -7.19
N LYS A 340 12.92 -16.36 -7.43
CA LYS A 340 13.93 -16.93 -6.53
C LYS A 340 15.11 -15.97 -6.36
N LEU A 341 15.68 -15.49 -7.47
CA LEU A 341 16.80 -14.54 -7.45
C LEU A 341 16.44 -13.22 -6.80
N LEU A 342 15.24 -12.69 -7.09
CA LEU A 342 14.76 -11.44 -6.50
C LEU A 342 14.63 -11.56 -4.97
N LYS A 343 14.12 -12.70 -4.48
CA LYS A 343 14.00 -12.97 -3.05
C LYS A 343 15.38 -13.03 -2.39
N THR A 344 16.31 -13.80 -2.98
CA THR A 344 17.69 -13.93 -2.49
C THR A 344 18.39 -12.56 -2.42
N ALA A 345 18.42 -11.82 -3.52
CA ALA A 345 19.08 -10.51 -3.57
C ALA A 345 18.53 -9.50 -2.55
N ARG A 346 17.20 -9.48 -2.35
CA ARG A 346 16.58 -8.63 -1.32
C ARG A 346 16.97 -9.08 0.08
N SER A 347 16.88 -10.37 0.37
CA SER A 347 17.24 -10.93 1.67
C SER A 347 18.70 -10.65 2.01
N ASP A 348 19.61 -10.86 1.07
CA ASP A 348 21.05 -10.67 1.29
C ASP A 348 21.40 -9.20 1.49
N TYR A 349 20.76 -8.30 0.74
CA TYR A 349 20.91 -6.87 0.96
C TYR A 349 20.49 -6.45 2.38
N TYR A 350 19.27 -6.78 2.81
CA TYR A 350 18.80 -6.37 4.13
C TYR A 350 19.55 -7.08 5.27
N ARG A 351 19.98 -8.34 5.07
CA ARG A 351 20.89 -9.01 6.01
C ARG A 351 22.20 -8.25 6.15
N SER A 352 22.80 -7.82 5.04
CA SER A 352 24.04 -7.04 5.06
C SER A 352 23.85 -5.68 5.76
N GLU A 353 22.73 -5.00 5.52
CA GLU A 353 22.43 -3.71 6.18
C GLU A 353 22.17 -3.87 7.68
N ILE A 354 21.47 -4.93 8.10
CA ILE A 354 21.26 -5.25 9.53
C ILE A 354 22.60 -5.60 10.18
N SER A 355 23.45 -6.37 9.51
CA SER A 355 24.79 -6.71 10.01
C SER A 355 25.66 -5.47 10.17
N LYS A 356 25.61 -4.51 9.23
CA LYS A 356 26.33 -3.23 9.33
C LYS A 356 25.83 -2.35 10.47
N ALA A 357 24.57 -2.51 10.89
CA ALA A 357 23.98 -1.74 11.97
C ALA A 357 24.63 -2.01 13.33
N GLY A 358 25.31 -3.15 13.50
CA GLY A 358 26.12 -3.46 14.68
C GLY A 358 25.35 -3.36 16.02
N GLY A 359 24.04 -3.60 16.02
CA GLY A 359 23.19 -3.47 17.22
C GLY A 359 22.55 -2.09 17.43
N ASN A 360 22.73 -1.13 16.52
CA ASN A 360 22.02 0.15 16.59
C ASN A 360 20.52 -0.01 16.31
N MET A 361 19.74 -0.12 17.38
CA MET A 361 18.29 -0.37 17.32
C MET A 361 17.54 0.70 16.53
N ARG A 362 17.98 1.97 16.58
CA ARG A 362 17.35 3.08 15.84
C ARG A 362 17.48 2.90 14.33
N PHE A 363 18.62 2.40 13.86
CA PHE A 363 18.83 2.12 12.44
C PHE A 363 18.00 0.93 11.96
N ILE A 364 17.92 -0.13 12.78
CA ILE A 364 17.08 -1.32 12.50
C ILE A 364 15.59 -0.93 12.43
N TYR A 365 15.10 -0.15 13.40
CA TYR A 365 13.73 0.37 13.34
C TYR A 365 13.51 1.27 12.14
N GLY A 366 14.48 2.12 11.77
CA GLY A 366 14.41 2.92 10.55
C GLY A 366 14.28 2.11 9.26
N ILE A 367 15.02 0.99 9.14
CA ILE A 367 14.87 0.03 8.03
C ILE A 367 13.48 -0.60 8.06
N THR A 368 13.04 -1.05 9.24
CA THR A 368 11.74 -1.71 9.44
C THR A 368 10.59 -0.78 9.08
N ASP A 369 10.65 0.48 9.49
CA ASP A 369 9.67 1.51 9.18
C ASP A 369 9.66 1.86 7.69
N SER A 370 10.82 1.84 7.03
CA SER A 370 10.90 2.00 5.59
C SER A 370 10.30 0.80 4.84
N LEU A 371 10.48 -0.42 5.34
CA LEU A 371 9.92 -1.64 4.74
C LEU A 371 8.39 -1.69 4.90
N LEU A 372 7.90 -1.33 6.08
CA LEU A 372 6.48 -1.33 6.43
C LEU A 372 5.77 -0.04 6.01
N SER A 373 6.46 0.87 5.30
CA SER A 373 5.93 2.18 4.89
C SER A 373 5.35 3.00 6.06
N ARG A 374 5.88 2.81 7.28
CA ARG A 374 5.54 3.59 8.48
C ARG A 374 6.25 4.94 8.51
N LYS A 375 7.25 5.13 7.65
CA LYS A 375 8.00 6.38 7.55
C LYS A 375 7.09 7.51 7.05
N VAL A 376 6.67 8.37 7.97
CA VAL A 376 5.99 9.62 7.64
C VAL A 376 7.05 10.56 7.05
N ASN A 377 6.89 10.93 5.78
CA ASN A 377 7.68 12.02 5.22
C ASN A 377 7.18 13.30 5.88
N MET A 378 7.90 13.76 6.91
CA MET A 378 7.70 15.10 7.43
C MET A 378 8.26 16.08 6.40
N THR A 379 7.43 16.43 5.43
CA THR A 379 7.69 17.61 4.61
C THR A 379 7.43 18.82 5.49
N LEU A 380 8.40 19.73 5.55
CA LEU A 380 8.13 21.09 6.02
C LEU A 380 6.94 21.63 5.22
N PRO A 381 6.00 22.35 5.85
CA PRO A 381 4.92 23.01 5.13
C PRO A 381 5.51 23.81 3.96
N GLU A 382 4.98 23.63 2.74
CA GLU A 382 5.38 24.47 1.62
C GLU A 382 4.97 25.91 1.96
N VAL A 383 5.97 26.73 2.26
CA VAL A 383 5.80 28.16 2.51
C VAL A 383 5.72 28.85 1.15
N ALA A 384 4.61 28.67 0.45
CA ALA A 384 4.42 29.34 -0.83
C ALA A 384 4.11 30.84 -0.65
N ASP A 385 3.45 31.23 0.46
CA ASP A 385 2.85 32.56 0.59
C ASP A 385 3.14 33.31 1.92
N GLU A 386 3.96 32.77 2.84
CA GLU A 386 4.30 33.48 4.09
C GLU A 386 5.69 34.11 4.04
N SER A 387 5.81 35.35 4.52
CA SER A 387 7.11 36.00 4.70
C SER A 387 7.98 35.23 5.71
N PRO A 388 9.32 35.22 5.56
CA PRO A 388 10.22 34.51 6.47
C PRO A 388 10.03 34.87 7.95
N SER A 389 9.64 36.11 8.26
CA SER A 389 9.38 36.54 9.64
C SER A 389 8.07 35.96 10.20
N ALA A 390 7.01 35.90 9.39
CA ALA A 390 5.73 35.32 9.80
C ALA A 390 5.87 33.81 10.09
N PHE A 391 6.64 33.10 9.26
CA PHE A 391 6.98 31.70 9.52
C PHE A 391 7.77 31.53 10.82
N ALA A 392 8.79 32.36 11.06
CA ALA A 392 9.59 32.32 12.28
C ALA A 392 8.73 32.57 13.54
N THR A 393 7.81 33.54 13.50
CA THR A 393 6.88 33.82 14.60
C THR A 393 5.91 32.66 14.84
N ARG A 394 5.35 32.06 13.78
CA ARG A 394 4.46 30.89 13.88
C ARG A 394 5.19 29.67 14.46
N PHE A 395 6.41 29.42 13.99
CA PHE A 395 7.26 28.35 14.50
C PHE A 395 7.57 28.57 15.98
N GLN A 396 7.95 29.79 16.38
CA GLN A 396 8.22 30.13 17.78
C GLN A 396 6.98 29.94 18.66
N ARG A 397 5.80 30.34 18.19
CA ARG A 397 4.52 30.17 18.91
C ARG A 397 4.19 28.69 19.13
N TYR A 398 4.32 27.86 18.10
CA TYR A 398 4.07 26.42 18.22
C TYR A 398 4.90 25.75 19.34
N PHE A 399 6.19 26.08 19.44
CA PHE A 399 7.04 25.51 20.49
C PHE A 399 6.70 26.07 21.87
N LYS A 400 6.35 27.36 21.99
CA LYS A 400 5.85 27.94 23.24
C LYS A 400 4.58 27.24 23.73
N ASP A 401 3.58 27.10 22.87
CA ASP A 401 2.30 26.45 23.20
C ASP A 401 2.53 24.99 23.60
N LYS A 402 3.40 24.27 22.87
CA LYS A 402 3.75 22.89 23.21
C LYS A 402 4.46 22.78 24.56
N THR A 403 5.39 23.69 24.86
CA THR A 403 6.05 23.72 26.18
C THR A 403 5.06 24.04 27.30
N GLU A 404 4.11 24.95 27.09
CA GLU A 404 3.08 25.26 28.09
C GLU A 404 2.17 24.06 28.37
N VAL A 405 1.72 23.36 27.32
CA VAL A 405 0.92 22.13 27.46
C VAL A 405 1.70 21.03 28.21
N LEU A 406 3.00 20.86 27.90
CA LEU A 406 3.84 19.89 28.61
C LEU A 406 4.08 20.28 30.08
N CYS A 407 4.19 21.57 30.37
CA CYS A 407 4.32 22.07 31.74
C CYS A 407 3.02 21.93 32.53
N GLN A 408 1.86 22.15 31.91
CA GLN A 408 0.54 21.95 32.53
C GLN A 408 0.23 20.47 32.80
N ASN A 409 0.71 19.58 31.91
CA ASN A 409 0.52 18.13 32.05
C ASN A 409 1.57 17.45 32.93
N ARG A 410 2.55 18.19 33.46
CA ARG A 410 3.43 17.69 34.51
C ARG A 410 2.67 17.76 35.83
N SER A 411 2.41 16.60 36.42
CA SER A 411 2.03 16.53 37.84
C SER A 411 3.09 17.26 38.68
N PRO A 412 2.71 18.04 39.70
CA PRO A 412 3.68 18.62 40.61
C PRO A 412 4.51 17.48 41.22
N LEU A 413 5.84 17.62 41.18
CA LEU A 413 6.70 16.75 41.95
C LEU A 413 6.27 16.88 43.43
N PRO A 414 6.14 15.77 44.17
CA PRO A 414 5.84 15.85 45.60
C PRO A 414 6.89 16.75 46.27
N ALA A 415 6.42 17.68 47.10
CA ALA A 415 7.27 18.61 47.82
C ALA A 415 8.19 17.82 48.76
N ASP A 416 9.49 17.92 48.47
CA ASP A 416 10.61 17.88 49.41
C ASP A 416 10.46 16.94 50.62
N ASP A 417 10.59 15.63 50.37
CA ASP A 417 11.23 14.75 51.35
C ASP A 417 12.66 14.56 50.88
N THR A 418 13.59 15.25 51.56
CA THR A 418 15.03 15.07 51.41
C THR A 418 15.38 13.59 51.58
N PRO A 419 15.88 12.87 50.56
CA PRO A 419 16.47 11.57 50.77
C PRO A 419 17.89 11.83 51.29
N THR A 420 18.12 11.45 52.54
CA THR A 420 19.45 11.27 53.09
C THR A 420 20.27 10.47 52.08
N VAL A 421 21.45 10.99 51.70
CA VAL A 421 22.39 10.32 50.82
C VAL A 421 22.83 9.02 51.49
N VAL A 422 22.18 7.91 51.14
CA VAL A 422 22.73 6.57 51.31
C VAL A 422 23.10 6.09 49.91
N GLY A 423 24.38 5.85 49.71
CA GLY A 423 24.95 5.48 48.41
C GLY A 423 24.18 4.33 47.78
N ALA A 424 23.61 4.57 46.60
CA ALA A 424 22.95 3.54 45.82
C ALA A 424 23.99 2.55 45.30
N HIS A 425 24.02 1.36 45.91
CA HIS A 425 24.63 0.17 45.34
C HIS A 425 23.84 -0.23 44.08
N PHE A 426 24.52 -0.36 42.94
CA PHE A 426 23.96 -0.67 41.63
C PHE A 426 23.79 -2.19 41.37
N ASP A 427 23.37 -2.97 42.38
CA ASP A 427 23.42 -4.44 42.27
C ASP A 427 22.07 -5.17 42.16
N VAL A 428 20.94 -4.46 42.03
CA VAL A 428 19.63 -5.13 41.84
C VAL A 428 18.80 -4.46 40.76
N PHE A 429 18.95 -4.92 39.51
CA PHE A 429 17.93 -4.79 38.48
C PHE A 429 16.94 -5.95 38.63
N GLU A 430 15.80 -5.73 39.27
CA GLU A 430 14.68 -6.66 39.15
C GLU A 430 14.18 -6.67 37.70
N HIS A 431 14.17 -7.86 37.10
CA HIS A 431 13.58 -8.13 35.80
C HIS A 431 12.06 -7.87 35.88
N ALA A 432 11.61 -6.73 35.35
CA ALA A 432 10.22 -6.58 34.96
C ALA A 432 9.94 -7.53 33.79
N GLY A 433 9.47 -8.74 34.12
CA GLY A 433 9.13 -9.79 33.17
C GLY A 433 8.09 -9.31 32.17
N ILE A 434 8.52 -9.08 30.94
CA ILE A 434 7.61 -9.01 29.79
C ILE A 434 7.29 -10.46 29.42
N CYS A 435 6.19 -10.95 30.00
CA CYS A 435 5.59 -12.24 29.67
C CYS A 435 5.34 -12.35 28.16
N HIS A 436 6.12 -13.20 27.52
CA HIS A 436 5.68 -13.94 26.34
C HIS A 436 4.52 -14.86 26.75
N LYS A 437 3.33 -14.63 26.20
CA LYS A 437 2.38 -15.70 25.94
C LYS A 437 1.92 -15.61 24.50
N ILE A 438 2.65 -16.37 23.69
CA ILE A 438 2.15 -17.04 22.50
C ILE A 438 1.38 -18.24 23.02
N VAL A 439 0.06 -18.26 22.80
CA VAL A 439 -0.74 -19.47 22.51
C VAL A 439 -1.76 -19.07 21.47
#